data_AF-A0A9E0LGR7-F1
#
_entry.id   AF-A0A9E0LGR7-F1
#
_cell.length_a   1.000
_cell.length_b   1.000
_cell.length_c   1.000
_cell.angle_alpha   90.00
_cell.angle_beta   90.00
_cell.angle_gamma   90.00
#
_symmetry.space_group_name_H-M   'P 1'
#
loop_
_entity.id
_entity.type
_entity.pdbx_description
1 polymer ?
#
loop_
_entity_poly.entity_id
_entity_poly.type
_entity_poly.pdbx_seq_one_letter_code
_entity_poly.pdbx_strand_id
1 'polypeptide(L)'
;MANIVVDSRFDEVWSAFQRDIKSDDDAADALYQSFFESNQTICGCSVLNTSHKRGARFFTCHSCRADFWFTSGTALDGVVRLRAWLAAIFFKDHGFAISAARLARLVDVAPSTAQNIHKTLALVICDEMPETETVSASWFSQVIFKRSRQTPAECHPRVELLEQVTAHARVLSSEYPLDHAEDRSAEPNSSEIVRDFSLAPPNLKLAVAQFLGLISNEFHGISKKCLQLYLASFWCTVDRSRWAPGALLKACLSHAPIRYQQILNFVSPARVMIVLPPP
;
A
#
# COMPACT_ATOMS: atom_id res chain seq x y z
N MET A 1 10.84 20.57 18.85
CA MET A 1 11.22 21.06 17.51
C MET A 1 10.77 20.12 16.38
N ALA A 2 11.05 18.81 16.41
CA ALA A 2 10.60 17.87 15.37
C ALA A 2 9.07 17.87 15.14
N ASN A 3 8.25 17.85 16.20
CA ASN A 3 6.78 17.90 16.06
C ASN A 3 6.26 19.19 15.39
N ILE A 4 6.93 20.33 15.61
CA ILE A 4 6.51 21.63 15.03
C ILE A 4 6.78 21.65 13.52
N VAL A 5 7.90 21.07 13.07
CA VAL A 5 8.27 20.99 11.65
C VAL A 5 7.43 19.95 10.90
N VAL A 6 7.06 18.85 11.55
CA VAL A 6 6.16 17.84 10.97
C VAL A 6 4.76 18.42 10.77
N ASP A 7 4.26 19.20 11.74
CA ASP A 7 2.97 19.87 11.61
C ASP A 7 2.98 21.00 10.56
N SER A 8 4.08 21.76 10.41
CA SER A 8 4.17 22.78 9.36
C SER A 8 4.14 22.18 7.94
N ARG A 9 4.92 21.11 7.71
CA ARG A 9 4.92 20.41 6.41
C ARG A 9 3.57 19.74 6.14
N PHE A 10 2.92 19.22 7.18
CA PHE A 10 1.57 18.69 7.04
C PHE A 10 0.58 19.76 6.58
N ASP A 11 0.60 20.93 7.22
CA ASP A 11 -0.31 22.04 6.90
C ASP A 11 -0.06 22.58 5.48
N GLU A 12 1.20 22.61 5.03
CA GLU A 12 1.56 22.96 3.64
C GLU A 12 0.95 21.98 2.63
N VAL A 13 1.15 20.67 2.83
CA VAL A 13 0.61 19.62 1.95
C VAL A 13 -0.92 19.66 1.94
N TRP A 14 -1.54 19.82 3.11
CA TRP A 14 -2.99 19.89 3.21
C TRP A 14 -3.56 21.15 2.55
N SER A 15 -2.94 22.31 2.78
CA SER A 15 -3.35 23.58 2.16
C SER A 15 -3.20 23.54 0.65
N ALA A 16 -2.16 22.89 0.13
CA ALA A 16 -1.99 22.66 -1.30
C ALA A 16 -3.13 21.81 -1.87
N PHE A 17 -3.45 20.68 -1.22
CA PHE A 17 -4.57 19.84 -1.63
C PHE A 17 -5.90 20.60 -1.62
N GLN A 18 -6.19 21.38 -0.57
CA GLN A 18 -7.43 22.13 -0.44
C GLN A 18 -7.57 23.29 -1.43
N ARG A 19 -6.46 23.83 -1.93
CA ARG A 19 -6.49 24.87 -2.96
C ARG A 19 -7.06 24.33 -4.27
N ASP A 20 -6.69 23.10 -4.61
CA ASP A 20 -7.01 22.47 -5.89
C ASP A 20 -8.28 21.60 -5.81
N ILE A 21 -8.49 20.89 -4.70
CA ILE A 21 -9.58 19.92 -4.52
C ILE A 21 -10.39 20.25 -3.26
N LYS A 22 -11.48 21.00 -3.45
CA LYS A 22 -12.37 21.44 -2.35
C LYS A 22 -13.54 20.50 -2.15
N SER A 23 -14.01 19.86 -3.21
CA SER A 23 -15.20 19.01 -3.23
C SER A 23 -14.96 17.67 -3.95
N ASP A 24 -15.93 16.77 -3.86
CA ASP A 24 -15.94 15.53 -4.66
C ASP A 24 -16.08 15.82 -6.17
N ASP A 25 -16.67 16.96 -6.54
CA ASP A 25 -16.79 17.40 -7.94
C ASP A 25 -15.42 17.82 -8.48
N ASP A 26 -14.68 18.66 -7.73
CA ASP A 26 -13.32 19.05 -8.12
C ASP A 26 -12.39 17.82 -8.16
N ALA A 27 -12.61 16.84 -7.30
CA ALA A 27 -11.88 15.57 -7.32
C ALA A 27 -12.19 14.75 -8.59
N ALA A 28 -13.44 14.75 -9.05
CA ALA A 28 -13.82 14.10 -10.29
C ALA A 28 -13.19 14.78 -11.51
N ASP A 29 -13.18 16.12 -11.53
CA ASP A 29 -12.53 16.91 -12.57
C ASP A 29 -11.02 16.63 -12.62
N ALA A 30 -10.35 16.61 -11.46
CA ALA A 30 -8.92 16.32 -11.37
C ALA A 30 -8.58 14.91 -11.86
N LEU A 31 -9.41 13.91 -11.52
CA LEU A 31 -9.25 12.53 -12.03
C LEU A 31 -9.40 12.46 -13.54
N TYR A 32 -10.39 13.17 -14.10
CA TYR A 32 -10.58 13.23 -15.55
C TYR A 32 -9.35 13.83 -16.25
N GLN A 33 -8.76 14.90 -15.72
CA GLN A 33 -7.52 15.48 -16.28
C GLN A 33 -6.36 14.49 -16.25
N SER A 34 -6.10 13.83 -15.11
CA SER A 34 -5.04 12.83 -15.01
C SER A 34 -5.25 11.64 -15.96
N PHE A 35 -6.51 11.21 -16.12
CA PHE A 35 -6.87 10.16 -17.06
C PHE A 35 -6.58 10.58 -18.51
N PHE A 36 -6.96 11.79 -18.90
CA PHE A 36 -6.72 12.35 -20.23
C PHE A 36 -5.22 12.49 -20.53
N GLU A 37 -4.44 13.04 -19.60
CA GLU A 37 -2.98 13.22 -19.72
C GLU A 37 -2.24 11.88 -19.84
N SER A 38 -2.75 10.82 -19.19
CA SER A 38 -2.14 9.49 -19.24
C SER A 38 -2.47 8.71 -20.53
N ASN A 39 -3.30 9.27 -21.42
CA ASN A 39 -3.76 8.66 -22.67
C ASN A 39 -4.35 7.25 -22.49
N GLN A 40 -4.92 6.96 -21.31
CA GLN A 40 -5.63 5.71 -21.08
C GLN A 40 -6.98 5.81 -21.79
N THR A 41 -7.14 5.14 -22.93
CA THR A 41 -8.39 5.20 -23.69
C THR A 41 -9.28 4.01 -23.31
N ILE A 42 -10.36 4.22 -22.55
CA ILE A 42 -11.39 3.18 -22.35
C ILE A 42 -12.22 3.04 -23.62
N CYS A 43 -12.48 4.16 -24.31
CA CYS A 43 -13.12 4.14 -25.60
C CYS A 43 -12.11 3.67 -26.65
N GLY A 44 -12.47 2.67 -27.47
CA GLY A 44 -11.66 2.28 -28.64
C GLY A 44 -11.63 3.35 -29.76
N CYS A 45 -12.31 4.49 -29.55
CA CYS A 45 -12.21 5.68 -30.38
C CYS A 45 -11.11 6.63 -29.86
N SER A 46 -10.69 7.59 -30.67
CA SER A 46 -9.70 8.61 -30.26
C SER A 46 -10.16 9.43 -29.03
N VAL A 47 -9.26 9.62 -28.06
CA VAL A 47 -9.46 10.45 -26.85
C VAL A 47 -9.68 11.92 -27.15
N LEU A 48 -9.21 12.41 -28.29
CA LEU A 48 -9.19 13.84 -28.63
C LEU A 48 -10.59 14.42 -28.89
N ASN A 49 -11.63 13.59 -28.88
CA ASN A 49 -13.00 14.01 -29.17
C ASN A 49 -13.96 13.55 -28.07
N THR A 50 -13.72 14.03 -26.86
CA THR A 50 -14.53 13.73 -25.67
C THR A 50 -15.03 15.02 -25.02
N SER A 51 -16.19 14.93 -24.37
CA SER A 51 -16.73 16.02 -23.53
C SER A 51 -16.89 15.53 -22.11
N HIS A 52 -16.54 16.42 -21.17
CA HIS A 52 -16.67 16.17 -19.75
C HIS A 52 -17.39 17.34 -19.11
N LYS A 53 -18.46 17.04 -18.37
CA LYS A 53 -19.18 18.03 -17.58
C LYS A 53 -18.50 18.13 -16.22
N ARG A 54 -18.32 19.36 -15.73
CA ARG A 54 -17.77 19.62 -14.40
C ARG A 54 -18.44 18.75 -13.32
N GLY A 55 -17.64 18.06 -12.51
CA GLY A 55 -18.04 17.17 -11.43
C GLY A 55 -18.60 15.82 -11.87
N ALA A 56 -18.75 15.58 -13.17
CA ALA A 56 -19.21 14.28 -13.66
C ALA A 56 -18.13 13.21 -13.40
N ARG A 57 -18.55 11.96 -13.25
CA ARG A 57 -17.61 10.82 -13.07
C ARG A 57 -17.40 10.02 -14.34
N PHE A 58 -17.85 10.60 -15.45
CA PHE A 58 -17.77 10.04 -16.77
C PHE A 58 -17.47 11.13 -17.79
N PHE A 59 -17.07 10.71 -18.97
CA PHE A 59 -16.99 11.55 -20.16
C PHE A 59 -17.80 10.92 -21.28
N THR A 60 -18.28 11.75 -22.19
CA THR A 60 -19.03 11.30 -23.37
C THR A 60 -18.11 11.37 -24.59
N CYS A 61 -17.96 10.27 -25.31
CA CYS A 61 -17.22 10.26 -26.57
C CYS A 61 -18.09 10.85 -27.70
N HIS A 62 -17.57 11.80 -28.47
CA HIS A 62 -18.33 12.39 -29.58
C HIS A 62 -18.41 11.49 -30.82
N SER A 63 -17.51 10.50 -30.95
CA SER A 63 -17.51 9.55 -32.07
C SER A 63 -18.56 8.46 -31.89
N CYS A 64 -18.57 7.77 -30.75
CA CYS A 64 -19.53 6.67 -30.49
C CYS A 64 -20.73 7.08 -29.62
N ARG A 65 -20.74 8.30 -29.07
CA ARG A 65 -21.78 8.85 -28.19
C ARG A 65 -22.02 8.09 -26.88
N ALA A 66 -21.13 7.17 -26.54
CA ALA A 66 -21.20 6.42 -25.28
C ALA A 66 -20.56 7.21 -24.12
N ASP A 67 -21.10 6.97 -22.93
CA ASP A 67 -20.57 7.48 -21.66
C ASP A 67 -19.60 6.48 -21.05
N PHE A 68 -18.43 6.97 -20.65
CA PHE A 68 -17.37 6.15 -20.06
C PHE A 68 -17.01 6.66 -18.68
N TRP A 69 -17.13 5.79 -17.69
CA TRP A 69 -16.75 6.05 -16.31
C TRP A 69 -15.25 5.84 -16.14
N PHE A 70 -14.49 6.90 -15.87
CA PHE A 70 -13.02 6.82 -15.82
C PHE A 70 -12.47 6.03 -14.61
N THR A 71 -13.29 5.79 -13.58
CA THR A 71 -12.91 4.92 -12.46
C THR A 71 -13.29 3.46 -12.68
N SER A 72 -14.11 3.16 -13.69
CA SER A 72 -14.63 1.81 -13.91
C SER A 72 -13.52 0.85 -14.30
N GLY A 73 -13.46 -0.30 -13.65
CA GLY A 73 -12.41 -1.30 -13.92
C GLY A 73 -11.03 -0.95 -13.36
N THR A 74 -10.95 0.06 -12.48
CA THR A 74 -9.70 0.48 -11.82
C THR A 74 -9.75 0.18 -10.30
N ALA A 75 -8.67 0.44 -9.55
CA ALA A 75 -8.70 0.37 -8.09
C ALA A 75 -9.68 1.37 -7.44
N LEU A 76 -10.15 2.36 -8.21
CA LEU A 76 -11.13 3.36 -7.80
C LEU A 76 -12.57 3.00 -8.21
N ASP A 77 -12.80 1.78 -8.69
CA ASP A 77 -14.12 1.29 -9.08
C ASP A 77 -15.13 1.37 -7.91
N GLY A 78 -16.32 1.91 -8.19
CA GLY A 78 -17.39 2.08 -7.19
C GLY A 78 -17.09 3.08 -6.06
N VAL A 79 -16.01 3.87 -6.15
CA VAL A 79 -15.66 4.84 -5.10
C VAL A 79 -16.66 5.99 -5.05
N VAL A 80 -17.29 6.20 -3.90
CA VAL A 80 -18.26 7.29 -3.68
C VAL A 80 -17.60 8.59 -3.21
N ARG A 81 -16.53 8.54 -2.42
CA ARG A 81 -15.88 9.72 -1.81
C ARG A 81 -14.53 10.00 -2.47
N LEU A 82 -14.52 10.45 -3.71
CA LEU A 82 -13.30 10.69 -4.50
C LEU A 82 -12.32 11.64 -3.80
N ARG A 83 -12.82 12.70 -3.17
CA ARG A 83 -11.98 13.64 -2.41
C ARG A 83 -11.20 12.95 -1.29
N ALA A 84 -11.80 12.00 -0.59
CA ALA A 84 -11.13 11.25 0.48
C ALA A 84 -9.98 10.38 -0.07
N TRP A 85 -10.20 9.77 -1.24
CA TRP A 85 -9.19 8.97 -1.92
C TRP A 85 -8.04 9.83 -2.44
N LEU A 86 -8.36 10.92 -3.14
CA LEU A 86 -7.35 11.84 -3.65
C LEU A 86 -6.55 12.50 -2.52
N ALA A 87 -7.16 12.82 -1.39
CA ALA A 87 -6.42 13.31 -0.22
C ALA A 87 -5.39 12.29 0.25
N ALA A 88 -5.79 11.01 0.40
CA ALA A 88 -4.89 9.95 0.84
C ALA A 88 -3.75 9.70 -0.16
N ILE A 89 -4.05 9.73 -1.46
CA ILE A 89 -3.05 9.62 -2.54
C ILE A 89 -2.10 10.82 -2.47
N PHE A 90 -2.63 12.04 -2.37
CA PHE A 90 -1.85 13.27 -2.35
C PHE A 90 -0.86 13.31 -1.19
N PHE A 91 -1.26 12.94 0.03
CA PHE A 91 -0.33 12.84 1.16
C PHE A 91 0.81 11.85 0.89
N LYS A 92 0.49 10.67 0.34
CA LYS A 92 1.49 9.65 0.00
C LYS A 92 2.44 10.13 -1.11
N ASP A 93 1.89 10.77 -2.14
CA ASP A 93 2.63 11.40 -3.23
C ASP A 93 3.49 12.57 -2.77
N HIS A 94 3.30 13.10 -1.58
CA HIS A 94 4.17 14.12 -0.97
C HIS A 94 5.10 13.53 0.11
N GLY A 95 5.20 12.20 0.19
CA GLY A 95 6.04 11.48 1.13
C GLY A 95 5.58 11.63 2.58
N PHE A 96 4.28 11.87 2.82
CA PHE A 96 3.72 12.06 4.14
C PHE A 96 2.87 10.85 4.55
N ALA A 97 3.21 10.25 5.69
CA ALA A 97 2.40 9.19 6.28
C ALA A 97 1.27 9.80 7.10
N ILE A 98 0.03 9.63 6.65
CA ILE A 98 -1.16 10.04 7.40
C ILE A 98 -1.87 8.81 7.99
N SER A 99 -2.28 8.91 9.26
CA SER A 99 -3.08 7.85 9.90
C SER A 99 -4.54 7.88 9.44
N ALA A 100 -5.19 6.73 9.44
CA ALA A 100 -6.61 6.62 9.06
C ALA A 100 -7.51 7.54 9.92
N ALA A 101 -7.18 7.70 11.21
CA ALA A 101 -7.92 8.59 12.11
C ALA A 101 -7.73 10.08 11.75
N ARG A 102 -6.51 10.50 11.38
CA ARG A 102 -6.25 11.87 10.94
C ARG A 102 -6.95 12.14 9.61
N LEU A 103 -6.81 11.24 8.63
CA LEU A 103 -7.49 11.34 7.34
C LEU A 103 -9.01 11.44 7.52
N ALA A 104 -9.62 10.54 8.31
CA ALA A 104 -11.05 10.53 8.58
C ALA A 104 -11.59 11.89 9.05
N ARG A 105 -10.85 12.56 9.94
CA ARG A 105 -11.22 13.90 10.44
C ARG A 105 -11.08 15.00 9.38
N LEU A 106 -10.04 14.94 8.54
CA LEU A 106 -9.77 15.99 7.53
C LEU A 106 -10.80 16.01 6.39
N VAL A 107 -11.23 14.83 5.96
CA VAL A 107 -12.14 14.67 4.82
C VAL A 107 -13.57 14.29 5.23
N ASP A 108 -13.84 14.29 6.54
CA ASP A 108 -15.15 13.99 7.13
C ASP A 108 -15.75 12.65 6.64
N VAL A 109 -15.02 11.56 6.90
CA VAL A 109 -15.47 10.20 6.60
C VAL A 109 -15.35 9.31 7.84
N ALA A 110 -16.07 8.19 7.85
CA ALA A 110 -15.93 7.21 8.91
C ALA A 110 -14.48 6.69 9.01
N PRO A 111 -13.92 6.45 10.22
CA PRO A 111 -12.59 5.88 10.38
C PRO A 111 -12.39 4.54 9.66
N SER A 112 -13.44 3.72 9.56
CA SER A 112 -13.43 2.46 8.80
C SER A 112 -13.25 2.70 7.30
N THR A 113 -13.89 3.73 6.74
CA THR A 113 -13.71 4.14 5.35
C THR A 113 -12.27 4.58 5.10
N ALA A 114 -11.72 5.45 5.93
CA ALA A 114 -10.31 5.88 5.81
C ALA A 114 -9.34 4.70 5.92
N GLN A 115 -9.59 3.76 6.84
CA GLN A 115 -8.79 2.55 6.97
C GLN A 115 -8.86 1.66 5.73
N ASN A 116 -10.02 1.54 5.09
CA ASN A 116 -10.19 0.80 3.84
C ASN A 116 -9.43 1.49 2.70
N ILE A 117 -9.52 2.81 2.57
CA ILE A 117 -8.73 3.58 1.58
C ILE A 117 -7.24 3.26 1.74
N HIS A 118 -6.70 3.37 2.96
CA HIS A 118 -5.28 3.06 3.20
C HIS A 118 -4.91 1.63 2.82
N LYS A 119 -5.75 0.65 3.15
CA LYS A 119 -5.48 -0.76 2.80
C LYS A 119 -5.55 -0.99 1.30
N THR A 120 -6.50 -0.38 0.60
CA THR A 120 -6.60 -0.51 -0.86
C THR A 120 -5.39 0.11 -1.53
N LEU A 121 -5.02 1.34 -1.16
CA LEU A 121 -3.81 1.98 -1.70
C LEU A 121 -2.56 1.15 -1.40
N ALA A 122 -2.45 0.58 -0.20
CA ALA A 122 -1.34 -0.29 0.15
C ALA A 122 -1.32 -1.58 -0.68
N LEU A 123 -2.47 -2.15 -1.05
CA LEU A 123 -2.54 -3.31 -1.95
C LEU A 123 -2.07 -2.94 -3.36
N VAL A 124 -2.51 -1.79 -3.90
CA VAL A 124 -2.00 -1.28 -5.18
C VAL A 124 -0.47 -1.14 -5.12
N ILE A 125 0.05 -0.54 -4.05
CA ILE A 125 1.50 -0.38 -3.88
C ILE A 125 2.21 -1.72 -3.74
N CYS A 126 1.64 -2.69 -3.01
CA CYS A 126 2.21 -4.04 -2.86
C CYS A 126 2.41 -4.71 -4.22
N ASP A 127 1.42 -4.61 -5.12
CA ASP A 127 1.46 -5.27 -6.43
C ASP A 127 2.48 -4.61 -7.37
N GLU A 128 2.88 -3.37 -7.08
CA GLU A 128 3.90 -2.61 -7.81
C GLU A 128 5.33 -2.81 -7.28
N MET A 129 5.55 -3.55 -6.18
CA MET A 129 6.87 -3.73 -5.54
C MET A 129 7.82 -4.59 -6.41
N PRO A 130 8.87 -4.03 -7.06
CA PRO A 130 9.88 -4.82 -7.73
C PRO A 130 11.07 -5.12 -6.79
N GLU A 131 11.88 -6.13 -7.14
CA GLU A 131 13.22 -6.38 -6.56
C GLU A 131 13.31 -6.15 -5.04
N THR A 132 12.40 -6.76 -4.28
CA THR A 132 12.31 -6.60 -2.83
C THR A 132 13.17 -7.62 -2.10
N GLU A 133 13.76 -7.19 -0.99
CA GLU A 133 14.33 -8.12 -0.03
C GLU A 133 13.23 -8.78 0.79
N THR A 134 13.33 -10.10 0.96
CA THR A 134 12.35 -10.87 1.71
C THR A 134 12.89 -11.21 3.09
N VAL A 135 12.32 -10.58 4.13
CA VAL A 135 12.75 -10.72 5.53
C VAL A 135 11.70 -11.40 6.40
N SER A 136 12.11 -11.91 7.56
CA SER A 136 11.19 -12.48 8.52
C SER A 136 10.29 -11.42 9.13
N ALA A 137 8.98 -11.68 9.21
CA ALA A 137 8.03 -10.84 9.94
C ALA A 137 8.41 -10.69 11.43
N SER A 138 9.17 -11.64 12.00
CA SER A 138 9.63 -11.59 13.39
C SER A 138 10.55 -10.40 13.68
N TRP A 139 11.23 -9.85 12.68
CA TRP A 139 12.07 -8.65 12.81
C TRP A 139 11.27 -7.41 13.23
N PHE A 140 9.96 -7.43 13.02
CA PHE A 140 9.04 -6.34 13.35
C PHE A 140 8.24 -6.59 14.63
N SER A 141 8.59 -7.62 15.41
CA SER A 141 7.83 -8.04 16.61
C SER A 141 7.59 -6.90 17.61
N GLN A 142 8.51 -5.95 17.73
CA GLN A 142 8.38 -4.84 18.69
C GLN A 142 7.18 -3.91 18.40
N VAL A 143 6.77 -3.77 17.14
CA VAL A 143 5.61 -2.94 16.74
C VAL A 143 4.31 -3.74 16.58
N ILE A 144 4.35 -5.06 16.78
CA ILE A 144 3.20 -5.94 16.68
C ILE A 144 2.58 -6.13 18.08
N PHE A 145 1.59 -5.31 18.39
CA PHE A 145 0.82 -5.40 19.62
C PHE A 145 -0.66 -5.02 19.46
N LYS A 146 -1.13 -4.80 18.22
CA LYS A 146 -2.57 -4.71 17.93
C LYS A 146 -3.09 -6.10 17.53
N ARG A 147 -4.22 -6.48 18.11
CA ARG A 147 -4.88 -7.77 17.83
C ARG A 147 -5.50 -7.79 16.43
N SER A 148 -5.52 -8.96 15.82
CA SER A 148 -6.26 -9.24 14.59
C SER A 148 -7.27 -10.37 14.83
N ARG A 149 -8.08 -10.70 13.82
CA ARG A 149 -8.95 -11.89 13.84
C ARG A 149 -8.16 -13.21 13.91
N GLN A 150 -6.84 -13.15 13.72
CA GLN A 150 -5.94 -14.31 13.81
C GLN A 150 -5.28 -14.42 15.19
N THR A 151 -5.37 -13.40 16.04
CA THR A 151 -4.81 -13.51 17.40
C THR A 151 -5.66 -14.47 18.21
N PRO A 152 -5.09 -15.55 18.78
CA PRO A 152 -5.83 -16.43 19.66
C PRO A 152 -6.44 -15.68 20.85
N ALA A 153 -7.50 -16.24 21.43
CA ALA A 153 -8.08 -15.71 22.66
C ALA A 153 -7.01 -15.68 23.75
N GLU A 154 -7.01 -14.61 24.57
CA GLU A 154 -6.12 -14.46 25.73
C GLU A 154 -4.60 -14.47 25.43
N CYS A 155 -4.20 -14.48 24.16
CA CYS A 155 -2.81 -14.41 23.74
C CYS A 155 -2.39 -13.00 23.31
N HIS A 156 -1.10 -12.69 23.49
CA HIS A 156 -0.49 -11.49 22.92
C HIS A 156 -0.44 -11.61 21.37
N PRO A 157 -0.66 -10.52 20.60
CA PRO A 157 -0.62 -10.54 19.12
C PRO A 157 0.65 -11.12 18.48
N ARG A 158 1.77 -11.13 19.21
CA ARG A 158 3.04 -11.73 18.76
C ARG A 158 2.95 -13.25 18.56
N VAL A 159 1.96 -13.93 19.13
CA VAL A 159 1.72 -15.36 18.89
C VAL A 159 1.48 -15.64 17.40
N GLU A 160 0.90 -14.68 16.66
CA GLU A 160 0.72 -14.79 15.19
C GLU A 160 2.04 -14.97 14.42
N LEU A 161 3.20 -14.63 15.02
CA LEU A 161 4.53 -14.81 14.43
C LEU A 161 5.07 -16.23 14.64
N LEU A 162 4.65 -16.92 15.71
CA LEU A 162 5.15 -18.23 16.11
C LEU A 162 4.45 -19.36 15.34
N GLU A 163 3.13 -19.26 15.17
CA GLU A 163 2.31 -20.29 14.52
C GLU A 163 2.67 -20.53 13.05
N GLN A 164 3.14 -19.49 12.34
CA GLN A 164 3.51 -19.63 10.93
C GLN A 164 4.90 -20.23 10.71
N VAL A 165 5.84 -20.02 11.64
CA VAL A 165 7.15 -20.69 11.63
C VAL A 165 6.94 -22.20 11.78
N THR A 166 6.03 -22.61 12.68
CA THR A 166 5.69 -24.02 12.89
C THR A 166 4.92 -24.62 11.73
N ALA A 167 3.97 -23.89 11.12
CA ALA A 167 3.25 -24.36 9.95
C ALA A 167 4.16 -24.54 8.72
N HIS A 168 5.08 -23.60 8.47
CA HIS A 168 6.01 -23.70 7.34
C HIS A 168 7.04 -24.81 7.53
N ALA A 169 7.52 -25.01 8.76
CA ALA A 169 8.39 -26.13 9.10
C ALA A 169 7.70 -27.49 8.87
N ARG A 170 6.40 -27.60 9.18
CA ARG A 170 5.61 -28.83 8.94
C ARG A 170 5.42 -29.15 7.45
N VAL A 171 5.21 -28.14 6.61
CA VAL A 171 5.09 -28.33 5.16
C VAL A 171 6.42 -28.78 4.55
N LEU A 172 7.53 -28.13 4.92
CA LEU A 172 8.88 -28.53 4.49
C LEU A 172 9.25 -29.96 4.91
N SER A 173 8.81 -30.40 6.09
CA SER A 173 9.02 -31.79 6.55
C SER A 173 8.09 -32.81 5.90
N SER A 174 7.02 -32.38 5.21
CA SER A 174 6.03 -33.27 4.58
C SER A 174 6.31 -33.55 3.10
N GLU A 175 7.20 -32.78 2.44
CA GLU A 175 7.51 -32.91 1.01
C GLU A 175 8.69 -33.86 0.71
N TYR A 176 9.25 -34.55 1.71
CA TYR A 176 10.23 -35.63 1.50
C TYR A 176 9.65 -36.99 1.89
N PRO A 177 9.15 -37.78 0.93
CA PRO A 177 9.10 -39.23 1.08
C PRO A 177 10.54 -39.74 1.26
N LEU A 178 10.78 -40.44 2.35
CA LEU A 178 12.00 -41.22 2.56
C LEU A 178 12.04 -42.33 1.52
N ASP A 179 12.72 -42.12 0.40
CA ASP A 179 13.39 -43.21 -0.32
C ASP A 179 14.51 -42.71 -1.23
N HIS A 180 15.60 -43.48 -1.21
CA HIS A 180 16.85 -43.37 -1.98
C HIS A 180 17.91 -42.38 -1.49
N ALA A 181 18.81 -42.95 -0.68
CA ALA A 181 20.21 -42.55 -0.62
C ALA A 181 20.87 -42.80 -1.98
N GLU A 182 21.44 -41.77 -2.60
CA GLU A 182 22.70 -41.87 -3.35
C GLU A 182 23.29 -40.48 -3.65
N ASP A 183 24.50 -40.30 -3.12
CA ASP A 183 25.63 -39.46 -3.51
C ASP A 183 25.46 -38.59 -4.78
N ARG A 184 25.23 -37.28 -4.60
CA ARG A 184 25.68 -36.22 -5.51
C ARG A 184 26.04 -34.95 -4.74
N SER A 185 27.32 -34.63 -4.75
CA SER A 185 27.89 -33.31 -4.50
C SER A 185 27.25 -32.28 -5.44
N ALA A 186 26.31 -31.49 -4.90
CA ALA A 186 25.77 -30.31 -5.54
C ALA A 186 26.05 -29.10 -4.65
N GLU A 187 26.78 -28.14 -5.19
CA GLU A 187 27.07 -26.84 -4.59
C GLU A 187 25.76 -26.13 -4.19
N PRO A 188 25.67 -25.52 -2.99
CA PRO A 188 24.46 -24.81 -2.60
C PRO A 188 24.45 -23.43 -3.26
N ASN A 189 23.53 -23.28 -4.22
CA ASN A 189 23.21 -22.03 -4.87
C ASN A 189 22.74 -21.00 -3.82
N SER A 190 23.40 -19.84 -3.80
CA SER A 190 23.32 -18.77 -2.82
C SER A 190 21.93 -18.11 -2.75
N SER A 191 21.07 -18.65 -1.91
CA SER A 191 19.86 -17.96 -1.41
C SER A 191 19.70 -18.21 0.08
N GLU A 192 20.78 -18.08 0.86
CA GLU A 192 20.77 -18.19 2.32
C GLU A 192 19.96 -17.04 2.95
N ILE A 193 18.65 -17.28 3.00
CA ILE A 193 17.70 -16.99 4.07
C ILE A 193 18.37 -16.32 5.28
N VAL A 194 18.40 -14.99 5.32
CA VAL A 194 18.83 -14.23 6.51
C VAL A 194 17.82 -14.48 7.63
N ARG A 195 18.07 -15.48 8.48
CA ARG A 195 17.23 -15.81 9.64
C ARG A 195 17.52 -14.91 10.83
N ASP A 196 18.76 -14.45 10.97
CA ASP A 196 19.19 -13.63 12.09
C ASP A 196 19.33 -12.15 11.67
N PHE A 197 18.56 -11.28 12.33
CA PHE A 197 18.65 -9.83 12.16
C PHE A 197 20.06 -9.30 12.46
N SER A 198 20.81 -9.97 13.34
CA SER A 198 22.18 -9.58 13.70
C SER A 198 23.14 -9.65 12.49
N LEU A 199 22.89 -10.57 11.56
CA LEU A 199 23.71 -10.80 10.36
C LEU A 199 23.22 -10.00 9.15
N ALA A 200 22.11 -9.27 9.27
CA ALA A 200 21.54 -8.53 8.16
C ALA A 200 22.49 -7.41 7.66
N PRO A 201 22.54 -7.17 6.33
CA PRO A 201 23.28 -6.05 5.75
C PRO A 201 22.89 -4.69 6.36
N PRO A 202 23.81 -3.70 6.41
CA PRO A 202 23.56 -2.40 7.05
C PRO A 202 22.36 -1.63 6.48
N ASN A 203 22.21 -1.62 5.15
CA ASN A 203 21.09 -0.98 4.46
C ASN A 203 19.74 -1.62 4.83
N LEU A 204 19.70 -2.95 4.98
CA LEU A 204 18.50 -3.67 5.40
C LEU A 204 18.15 -3.37 6.87
N LYS A 205 19.15 -3.34 7.76
CA LYS A 205 18.96 -2.91 9.16
C LYS A 205 18.43 -1.48 9.25
N LEU A 206 18.97 -0.58 8.42
CA LEU A 206 18.51 0.81 8.34
C LEU A 206 17.05 0.88 7.90
N ALA A 207 16.67 0.16 6.84
CA ALA A 207 15.29 0.11 6.35
C ALA A 207 14.31 -0.36 7.44
N VAL A 208 14.67 -1.43 8.16
CA VAL A 208 13.88 -1.97 9.28
C VAL A 208 13.78 -0.94 10.40
N ALA A 209 14.88 -0.30 10.80
CA ALA A 209 14.88 0.71 11.86
C ALA A 209 14.01 1.93 11.50
N GLN A 210 14.10 2.41 10.26
CA GLN A 210 13.28 3.52 9.76
C GLN A 210 11.78 3.16 9.77
N PHE A 211 11.43 1.97 9.30
CA PHE A 211 10.06 1.47 9.36
C PHE A 211 9.55 1.38 10.80
N LEU A 212 10.34 0.82 11.71
CA LEU A 212 9.99 0.70 13.13
C LEU A 212 9.78 2.06 13.79
N GLY A 213 10.63 3.04 13.46
CA GLY A 213 10.48 4.43 13.88
C GLY A 213 9.16 5.03 13.39
N LEU A 214 8.85 4.87 12.10
CA LEU A 214 7.58 5.35 11.52
C LEU A 214 6.37 4.76 12.26
N ILE A 215 6.33 3.43 12.44
CA ILE A 215 5.19 2.78 13.10
C ILE A 215 5.06 3.22 14.56
N SER A 216 6.17 3.38 15.27
CA SER A 216 6.13 3.76 16.69
C SER A 216 5.65 5.20 16.88
N ASN A 217 6.10 6.10 16.01
CA ASN A 217 5.81 7.53 16.09
C ASN A 217 4.41 7.88 15.56
N GLU A 218 4.00 7.32 14.42
CA GLU A 218 2.78 7.75 13.71
C GLU A 218 1.57 6.85 13.92
N PHE A 219 1.79 5.55 14.11
CA PHE A 219 0.71 4.56 14.12
C PHE A 219 0.52 3.89 15.49
N HIS A 220 1.48 4.04 16.39
CA HIS A 220 1.52 3.43 17.72
C HIS A 220 1.20 1.93 17.67
N GLY A 221 1.89 1.23 16.78
CA GLY A 221 1.79 -0.22 16.59
C GLY A 221 0.78 -0.67 15.54
N ILE A 222 0.91 -1.92 15.15
CA ILE A 222 0.14 -2.56 14.09
C ILE A 222 -0.18 -4.01 14.46
N SER A 223 -1.08 -4.62 13.69
CA SER A 223 -1.32 -6.07 13.74
C SER A 223 -0.45 -6.76 12.72
N LYS A 224 0.02 -7.98 13.01
CA LYS A 224 0.79 -8.79 12.06
C LYS A 224 0.03 -9.00 10.75
N LYS A 225 -1.29 -9.22 10.81
CA LYS A 225 -2.17 -9.32 9.62
C LYS A 225 -1.90 -8.26 8.55
N CYS A 226 -1.61 -7.02 8.92
CA CYS A 226 -1.47 -5.90 7.99
C CYS A 226 -0.01 -5.44 7.80
N LEU A 227 0.98 -6.13 8.37
CA LEU A 227 2.39 -5.75 8.32
C LEU A 227 2.87 -5.42 6.89
N GLN A 228 2.60 -6.27 5.91
CA GLN A 228 3.01 -6.06 4.52
C GLN A 228 2.38 -4.80 3.91
N LEU A 229 1.13 -4.48 4.24
CA LEU A 229 0.47 -3.27 3.75
C LEU A 229 1.12 -1.99 4.30
N TYR A 230 1.57 -2.05 5.56
CA TYR A 230 2.32 -0.95 6.16
C TYR A 230 3.72 -0.82 5.55
N LEU A 231 4.40 -1.93 5.26
CA LEU A 231 5.69 -1.92 4.56
C LEU A 231 5.58 -1.34 3.15
N ALA A 232 4.56 -1.72 2.39
CA ALA A 232 4.27 -1.13 1.09
C ALA A 232 3.97 0.38 1.20
N SER A 233 3.14 0.77 2.16
CA SER A 233 2.88 2.19 2.42
C SER A 233 4.14 2.97 2.81
N PHE A 234 5.04 2.37 3.58
CA PHE A 234 6.33 2.95 3.95
C PHE A 234 7.22 3.14 2.72
N TRP A 235 7.31 2.12 1.86
CA TRP A 235 8.08 2.22 0.61
C TRP A 235 7.63 3.41 -0.24
N CYS A 236 6.31 3.60 -0.41
CA CYS A 236 5.75 4.76 -1.11
C CYS A 236 6.19 6.12 -0.53
N THR A 237 6.48 6.18 0.77
CA THR A 237 6.99 7.41 1.41
C THR A 237 8.49 7.62 1.25
N VAL A 238 9.30 6.56 1.12
CA VAL A 238 10.77 6.66 1.08
C VAL A 238 11.32 6.71 -0.35
N ASP A 239 10.74 5.96 -1.27
CA ASP A 239 11.21 5.89 -2.66
C ASP A 239 10.51 6.96 -3.51
N ARG A 240 11.01 8.19 -3.39
CA ARG A 240 10.43 9.36 -4.06
C ARG A 240 10.75 9.44 -5.55
N SER A 241 11.74 8.68 -6.04
CA SER A 241 12.04 8.62 -7.48
C SER A 241 10.99 7.78 -8.20
N ARG A 242 10.59 6.65 -7.62
CA ARG A 242 9.50 5.82 -8.17
C ARG A 242 8.12 6.39 -7.87
N TRP A 243 7.88 6.81 -6.63
CA TRP A 243 6.58 7.33 -6.19
C TRP A 243 6.50 8.86 -6.29
N ALA A 244 6.99 9.42 -7.39
CA ALA A 244 6.87 10.85 -7.69
C ALA A 244 5.38 11.29 -7.74
N PRO A 245 5.06 12.58 -7.57
CA PRO A 245 3.68 13.05 -7.61
C PRO A 245 2.91 12.56 -8.85
N GLY A 246 1.72 12.01 -8.64
CA GLY A 246 0.88 11.42 -9.68
C GLY A 246 1.15 9.94 -9.97
N ALA A 247 2.28 9.37 -9.53
CA ALA A 247 2.61 7.97 -9.78
C ALA A 247 1.63 7.01 -9.09
N LEU A 248 1.25 7.28 -7.84
CA LEU A 248 0.28 6.44 -7.12
C LEU A 248 -1.12 6.52 -7.74
N LEU A 249 -1.53 7.71 -8.19
CA LEU A 249 -2.80 7.85 -8.88
C LEU A 249 -2.81 7.04 -10.18
N LYS A 250 -1.75 7.14 -10.97
CA LYS A 250 -1.59 6.37 -12.22
C LYS A 250 -1.60 4.87 -11.97
N ALA A 251 -0.92 4.41 -10.91
CA ALA A 251 -0.98 3.01 -10.48
C ALA A 251 -2.42 2.59 -10.14
N CYS A 252 -3.16 3.40 -9.38
CA CYS A 252 -4.56 3.11 -9.05
C CYS A 252 -5.47 3.04 -10.28
N LEU A 253 -5.26 3.91 -11.28
CA LEU A 253 -6.03 3.92 -12.53
C LEU A 253 -5.70 2.73 -13.44
N SER A 254 -4.50 2.17 -13.33
CA SER A 254 -4.05 1.02 -14.13
C SER A 254 -4.33 -0.32 -13.46
N HIS A 255 -4.48 -0.32 -12.14
CA HIS A 255 -4.70 -1.51 -11.33
C HIS A 255 -6.16 -1.98 -11.39
N ALA A 256 -6.39 -3.28 -11.48
CA ALA A 256 -7.74 -3.86 -11.49
C ALA A 256 -8.53 -3.55 -10.19
N PRO A 257 -9.87 -3.65 -10.18
CA PRO A 257 -10.66 -3.37 -8.99
C PRO A 257 -10.30 -4.25 -7.80
N ILE A 258 -10.07 -3.62 -6.65
CA ILE A 258 -9.82 -4.32 -5.38
C ILE A 258 -11.13 -4.43 -4.61
N ARG A 259 -11.63 -5.67 -4.50
CA ARG A 259 -12.88 -5.97 -3.80
C ARG A 259 -12.69 -5.94 -2.29
N TYR A 260 -13.73 -5.56 -1.56
CA TYR A 260 -13.73 -5.57 -0.10
C TYR A 260 -13.30 -6.91 0.51
N GLN A 261 -13.69 -8.03 -0.12
CA GLN A 261 -13.30 -9.36 0.36
C GLN A 261 -11.78 -9.60 0.31
N GLN A 262 -11.08 -9.04 -0.68
CA GLN A 262 -9.61 -9.13 -0.77
C GLN A 262 -8.98 -8.39 0.42
N ILE A 263 -9.47 -7.19 0.73
CA ILE A 263 -9.02 -6.39 1.89
C ILE A 263 -9.30 -7.11 3.21
N LEU A 264 -10.49 -7.70 3.34
CA LEU A 264 -10.90 -8.40 4.56
C LEU A 264 -10.09 -9.67 4.79
N ASN A 265 -9.81 -10.42 3.73
CA ASN A 265 -9.08 -11.69 3.79
C ASN A 265 -7.56 -11.52 3.75
N PHE A 266 -7.06 -10.32 3.45
CA PHE A 266 -5.62 -10.08 3.39
C PHE A 266 -4.93 -10.44 4.71
N VAL A 267 -3.87 -11.24 4.61
CA VAL A 267 -3.03 -11.63 5.73
C VAL A 267 -1.59 -11.52 5.27
N SER A 268 -0.78 -10.76 6.01
CA SER A 268 0.64 -10.65 5.70
C SER A 268 1.32 -12.01 5.82
N PRO A 269 2.19 -12.40 4.87
CA PRO A 269 2.96 -13.63 4.95
C PRO A 269 3.93 -13.66 6.14
N ALA A 270 4.48 -14.84 6.45
CA ALA A 270 5.52 -15.00 7.48
C ALA A 270 6.83 -14.32 7.08
N ARG A 271 7.07 -14.27 5.77
CA ARG A 271 8.18 -13.55 5.14
C ARG A 271 7.60 -12.36 4.40
N VAL A 272 8.01 -11.16 4.77
CA VAL A 272 7.49 -9.91 4.21
C VAL A 272 8.54 -9.26 3.32
N MET A 273 8.06 -8.52 2.33
CA MET A 273 8.87 -7.76 1.40
C MET A 273 9.17 -6.38 1.99
N ILE A 274 10.44 -5.99 1.94
CA ILE A 274 10.91 -4.65 2.30
C ILE A 274 11.79 -4.10 1.18
N VAL A 275 11.63 -2.82 0.88
CA VAL A 275 12.47 -2.13 -0.08
C VAL A 275 13.62 -1.46 0.66
N LEU A 276 14.81 -1.59 0.10
CA LEU A 276 16.02 -0.97 0.62
C LEU A 276 15.99 0.53 0.28
N PRO A 277 16.43 1.41 1.19
CA PRO A 277 16.61 2.81 0.85
C PRO A 277 17.61 2.93 -0.32
N PRO A 278 17.44 3.93 -1.21
CA PRO A 278 18.41 4.19 -2.27
C PRO A 278 19.80 4.45 -1.64
N PRO A 279 20.89 4.09 -2.35
CA PRO A 279 22.26 4.27 -1.88
C PRO A 279 22.63 5.73 -1.64
#